data_AF-A0A6L7TQT1-F1
#
_entry.id   AF-A0A6L7TQT1-F1
#
_cell.length_a   1.000
_cell.length_b   1.000
_cell.length_c   1.000
_cell.angle_alpha   90.00
_cell.angle_beta   90.00
_cell.angle_gamma   90.00
#
_symmetry.space_group_name_H-M   'P 1'
#
loop_
_entity.id
_entity.type
_entity.pdbx_description
1 polymer ?
#
loop_
_entity_poly.entity_id
_entity_poly.type
_entity_poly.pdbx_seq_one_letter_code
_entity_poly.pdbx_strand_id
1 'polypeptide(L)'
;MPIYEYRCGDCSAVSSKLVYSWSADSTVECRQCGGTDMERLMSAFSFRASWGDSLNWVPSGETARDVDENSPASIDSYMGRVKREMGGQTTPDFDRMRREIGGGSGQDPE
;
A
#
# COMPACT_ATOMS: atom_id res chain seq x y z
N MET A 1 27.29 -9.43 -3.21
CA MET A 1 28.00 -8.47 -2.34
C MET A 1 27.10 -7.28 -2.12
N PRO A 2 26.36 -7.21 -1.00
CA PRO A 2 25.48 -6.09 -0.73
C PRO A 2 26.29 -4.83 -0.34
N ILE A 3 25.92 -3.70 -0.93
CA ILE A 3 26.31 -2.36 -0.47
C ILE A 3 25.16 -1.87 0.39
N TYR A 4 25.47 -1.42 1.61
CA TYR A 4 24.49 -0.78 2.49
C TYR A 4 24.85 0.68 2.68
N GLU A 5 23.83 1.51 2.80
CA GLU A 5 23.97 2.92 3.15
C GLU A 5 23.66 3.10 4.64
N TYR A 6 24.37 4.02 5.28
CA TYR A 6 24.19 4.34 6.69
C TYR A 6 24.14 5.84 6.88
N ARG A 7 23.26 6.32 7.76
CA ARG A 7 23.18 7.71 8.21
C ARG A 7 23.73 7.82 9.63
N CYS A 8 24.61 8.79 9.86
CA CYS A 8 25.09 9.12 11.20
C CYS A 8 24.02 9.89 12.00
N GLY A 9 23.77 9.49 13.25
CA GLY A 9 22.87 10.21 14.16
C GLY A 9 23.39 11.59 14.56
N ASP A 10 24.71 11.76 14.66
CA ASP A 10 25.34 13.01 15.14
C ASP A 10 25.42 14.11 14.07
N CYS A 11 25.88 13.76 12.86
CA CYS A 11 26.12 14.75 11.79
C CYS A 11 25.23 14.55 10.55
N SER A 12 24.33 13.57 10.56
CA SER A 12 23.42 13.24 9.44
C SER A 12 24.10 12.89 8.10
N ALA A 13 25.43 12.75 8.07
CA ALA A 13 26.16 12.35 6.88
C ALA A 13 25.81 10.91 6.49
N VAL A 14 25.69 10.67 5.18
CA VAL A 14 25.43 9.34 4.61
C VAL A 14 26.73 8.71 4.12
N SER A 15 26.99 7.47 4.52
CA SER A 15 28.16 6.69 4.11
C SER A 15 27.73 5.33 3.55
N SER A 16 28.33 4.90 2.45
CA SER A 16 28.14 3.56 1.89
C SER A 16 29.23 2.61 2.38
N LYS A 17 28.83 1.39 2.76
CA LYS A 17 29.74 0.32 3.21
C LYS A 17 29.44 -0.96 2.46
N LEU A 18 30.50 -1.54 1.89
CA LEU A 18 30.45 -2.85 1.27
C LEU A 18 30.60 -3.92 2.36
N VAL A 19 29.60 -4.80 2.50
CA VAL A 19 29.62 -5.86 3.50
C VAL A 19 29.97 -7.19 2.84
N TYR A 20 31.10 -7.77 3.24
CA TYR A 20 31.64 -8.99 2.65
C TYR A 20 31.03 -10.27 3.23
N SER A 21 30.60 -10.27 4.49
CA SER A 21 29.88 -11.39 5.12
C SER A 21 28.81 -10.86 6.07
N TRP A 22 27.69 -11.60 6.15
CA TRP A 22 26.57 -11.28 7.05
C TRP A 22 26.97 -11.27 8.53
N SER A 23 28.01 -12.03 8.88
CA SER A 23 28.54 -12.21 10.24
C SER A 23 29.77 -11.36 10.55
N ALA A 24 30.21 -10.48 9.64
CA ALA A 24 31.23 -9.51 9.98
C ALA A 24 30.61 -8.45 10.88
N ASP A 25 30.96 -8.48 12.17
CA ASP A 25 30.80 -7.38 13.12
C ASP A 25 31.56 -6.16 12.60
N SER A 26 30.93 -5.45 11.67
CA SER A 26 31.53 -4.30 11.04
C SER A 26 31.05 -3.11 11.85
N THR A 27 31.80 -2.74 12.90
CA THR A 27 31.62 -1.43 13.54
C THR A 27 31.65 -0.37 12.44
N VAL A 28 30.54 0.35 12.28
CA VAL A 28 30.40 1.39 11.25
C VAL A 28 30.66 2.71 11.97
N GLU A 29 31.74 3.37 11.61
CA GLU A 29 32.06 4.71 12.09
C GLU A 29 31.75 5.73 10.99
N CYS A 30 31.26 6.88 11.41
CA CYS A 30 31.02 7.99 10.50
C CYS A 30 32.36 8.55 9.97
N ARG A 31 32.54 8.59 8.65
CA ARG A 31 33.76 9.14 8.02
C ARG A 31 33.88 10.67 8.12
N GLN A 32 32.89 11.36 8.69
CA GLN A 32 32.88 12.82 8.83
C GLN A 32 33.15 13.26 10.27
N CYS A 33 32.48 12.66 11.26
CA CYS A 33 32.62 13.04 12.66
C CYS A 33 33.25 11.96 13.56
N GLY A 34 33.44 10.73 13.07
CA GLY A 34 33.92 9.60 13.87
C GLY A 34 32.88 8.99 14.81
N GLY A 35 31.63 9.48 14.79
CA GLY A 35 30.54 8.93 15.60
C GLY A 35 30.24 7.47 15.27
N THR A 36 29.85 6.71 16.29
CA THR A 36 29.50 5.28 16.18
C THR A 36 27.98 5.06 16.06
N ASP A 37 27.18 6.12 16.26
CA ASP A 37 25.73 6.06 16.09
C ASP A 37 25.38 6.11 14.60
N MET A 38 25.26 4.94 13.99
CA MET A 38 25.04 4.75 12.56
C MET A 38 23.78 3.91 12.32
N GLU A 39 22.79 4.51 11.67
CA GLU A 39 21.54 3.84 11.29
C GLU A 39 21.62 3.36 9.84
N ARG A 40 21.28 2.10 9.58
CA ARG A 40 21.27 1.55 8.22
C ARG A 40 20.06 2.10 7.45
N LEU A 41 20.33 2.77 6.34
CA LEU A 41 19.31 3.20 5.40
C LEU A 41 18.89 2.04 4.50
N MET A 42 17.58 1.91 4.31
CA MET A 42 17.02 1.06 3.27
C MET A 42 16.77 1.91 2.04
N SER A 43 17.28 1.45 0.89
CA SER A 43 17.08 2.15 -0.38
C SER A 43 15.59 2.29 -0.68
N ALA A 44 15.19 3.43 -1.25
CA ALA A 44 13.83 3.60 -1.76
C ALA A 44 13.62 2.65 -2.95
N PHE A 45 12.80 1.62 -2.76
CA PHE A 45 12.37 0.72 -3.83
C PHE A 45 10.94 1.03 -4.25
N SER A 46 10.67 0.92 -5.55
CA SER A 46 9.31 0.98 -6.11
C SER A 46 8.87 -0.44 -6.40
N PHE A 47 7.73 -0.86 -5.84
CA PHE A 47 7.11 -2.12 -6.23
C PHE A 47 6.30 -1.92 -7.51
N ARG A 48 6.45 -2.84 -8.46
CA ARG A 48 5.58 -2.95 -9.63
C ARG A 48 4.67 -4.16 -9.41
N ALA A 49 3.36 -3.94 -9.45
CA ALA A 49 2.37 -4.99 -9.36
C ALA A 49 2.60 -6.06 -10.44
N SER A 50 2.34 -7.32 -10.10
CA SER A 50 2.50 -8.48 -10.98
C SER A 50 1.47 -8.46 -12.11
N TRP A 51 1.76 -9.14 -13.22
CA TRP A 51 0.87 -9.23 -14.39
C TRP A 51 -0.50 -9.93 -14.09
N GLY A 52 -0.68 -10.47 -12.87
CA GLY A 52 -1.93 -11.03 -12.36
C GLY A 52 -2.61 -10.22 -11.25
N ASP A 53 -2.04 -9.09 -10.80
CA ASP A 53 -2.69 -8.20 -9.81
C ASP A 53 -3.96 -7.53 -10.40
N SER A 54 -4.10 -7.54 -11.72
CA SER A 54 -5.27 -7.02 -12.44
C SER A 54 -6.58 -7.72 -12.11
N LEU A 55 -6.56 -8.87 -11.42
CA LEU A 55 -7.75 -9.60 -10.98
C LEU A 55 -7.97 -9.57 -9.47
N ASN A 56 -7.16 -8.84 -8.69
CA ASN A 56 -7.38 -8.69 -7.25
C ASN A 56 -8.68 -7.90 -6.93
N TRP A 57 -9.27 -7.22 -7.92
CA TRP A 57 -10.59 -6.60 -7.77
C TRP A 57 -11.72 -7.62 -7.83
N VAL A 58 -11.51 -8.80 -8.41
CA VAL A 58 -12.54 -9.84 -8.48
C VAL A 58 -12.72 -10.35 -7.06
N PRO A 59 -13.89 -10.12 -6.44
CA PRO A 59 -14.11 -10.56 -5.07
C PRO A 59 -13.92 -12.07 -5.02
N SER A 60 -13.13 -12.55 -4.05
CA SER A 60 -12.98 -13.98 -3.87
C SER A 60 -14.35 -14.59 -3.55
N GLY A 61 -14.55 -15.86 -3.89
CA GLY A 61 -15.81 -16.55 -3.55
C GLY A 61 -16.09 -16.59 -2.03
N GLU A 62 -15.09 -16.29 -1.20
CA GLU A 62 -15.23 -16.12 0.24
C GLU A 62 -15.80 -14.74 0.60
N THR A 63 -15.28 -13.64 0.03
CA THR A 63 -15.81 -12.29 0.31
C THR A 63 -17.19 -12.06 -0.27
N ALA A 64 -17.56 -12.80 -1.32
CA ALA A 64 -18.92 -12.80 -1.85
C ALA A 64 -19.94 -13.47 -0.91
N ARG A 65 -19.51 -14.38 -0.03
CA ARG A 65 -20.40 -15.09 0.91
C ARG A 65 -20.78 -14.28 2.15
N ASP A 66 -20.00 -13.26 2.46
CA ASP A 66 -20.29 -12.32 3.55
C ASP A 66 -21.39 -11.31 3.18
N VAL A 67 -21.85 -11.30 1.92
CA VAL A 67 -22.90 -10.41 1.44
C VAL A 67 -24.26 -11.01 1.76
N ASP A 68 -25.07 -10.25 2.51
CA ASP A 68 -26.47 -10.59 2.75
C ASP A 68 -27.32 -10.01 1.63
N GLU A 69 -27.74 -10.87 0.71
CA GLU A 69 -28.56 -10.53 -0.46
C GLU A 69 -29.94 -9.95 -0.10
N ASN A 70 -30.40 -10.15 1.13
CA ASN A 70 -31.70 -9.64 1.59
C ASN A 70 -31.59 -8.26 2.27
N SER A 71 -30.38 -7.74 2.46
CA SER A 71 -30.12 -6.48 3.15
C SER A 71 -29.56 -5.42 2.19
N PRO A 72 -30.32 -4.33 1.92
CA PRO A 72 -29.87 -3.25 1.04
C PRO A 72 -28.55 -2.59 1.49
N ALA A 73 -28.34 -2.49 2.81
CA ALA A 73 -27.12 -1.94 3.39
C ALA A 73 -25.88 -2.86 3.17
N SER A 74 -26.11 -4.18 3.14
CA SER A 74 -25.04 -5.16 2.88
C SER A 74 -24.61 -5.10 1.41
N ILE A 75 -25.57 -5.03 0.50
CA ILE A 75 -25.33 -4.87 -0.95
C ILE A 75 -24.60 -3.55 -1.24
N ASP A 76 -25.02 -2.43 -0.62
CA ASP A 76 -24.33 -1.14 -0.77
C ASP A 76 -22.86 -1.21 -0.30
N SER A 77 -22.63 -1.82 0.86
CA SER A 77 -21.28 -1.99 1.42
C SER A 77 -20.38 -2.80 0.49
N TYR A 78 -20.90 -3.91 -0.06
CA TYR A 78 -20.22 -4.76 -1.03
C TYR A 78 -19.88 -4.00 -2.33
N MET A 79 -20.85 -3.33 -2.94
CA MET A 79 -20.63 -2.53 -4.15
C MET A 79 -19.57 -1.44 -3.94
N GLY A 80 -19.41 -0.96 -2.70
CA GLY A 80 -18.48 0.13 -2.37
C GLY A 80 -17.06 -0.34 -2.24
N ARG A 81 -16.92 -1.55 -1.71
CA ARG A 81 -15.66 -2.29 -1.76
C ARG A 81 -15.25 -2.57 -3.20
N VAL A 82 -16.16 -3.10 -4.03
CA VAL A 82 -15.89 -3.37 -5.45
C VAL A 82 -15.45 -2.11 -6.21
N LYS A 83 -16.13 -0.98 -6.01
CA LYS A 83 -15.73 0.32 -6.60
C LYS A 83 -14.31 0.73 -6.22
N ARG A 84 -13.96 0.59 -4.94
CA ARG A 84 -12.63 0.94 -4.42
C ARG A 84 -11.54 0.05 -5.01
N GLU A 85 -11.83 -1.24 -5.14
CA GLU A 85 -10.90 -2.25 -5.68
C GLU A 85 -10.75 -2.13 -7.21
N MET A 86 -11.78 -1.67 -7.94
CA MET A 86 -11.70 -1.27 -9.36
C MET A 86 -11.02 0.10 -9.58
N GLY A 87 -10.36 0.66 -8.57
CA GLY A 87 -9.66 1.95 -8.68
C GLY A 87 -10.60 3.15 -8.87
N GLY A 88 -11.87 3.04 -8.45
CA GLY A 88 -12.85 4.11 -8.51
C GLY A 88 -13.38 4.44 -9.91
N GLN A 89 -12.94 3.70 -10.94
CA GLN A 89 -13.40 3.88 -12.32
C GLN A 89 -14.71 3.11 -12.54
N THR A 90 -15.83 3.71 -12.11
CA THR A 90 -17.16 3.16 -12.35
C THR A 90 -17.98 4.12 -13.21
N THR A 91 -18.82 3.58 -14.09
CA THR A 91 -19.75 4.37 -14.92
C THR A 91 -20.72 5.16 -14.04
N PRO A 92 -21.19 6.35 -14.45
CA PRO A 92 -22.21 7.11 -13.71
C PRO A 92 -23.49 6.32 -13.37
N ASP A 93 -23.85 5.34 -14.20
CA ASP A 93 -24.99 4.44 -13.95
C ASP A 93 -24.76 3.50 -12.74
N PHE A 94 -23.53 3.08 -12.51
CA PHE A 94 -23.19 2.26 -11.33
C PHE A 94 -23.35 3.06 -10.03
N ASP A 95 -22.94 4.32 -10.05
CA ASP A 95 -23.11 5.23 -8.91
C ASP A 95 -24.57 5.59 -8.66
N ARG A 96 -25.40 5.63 -9.70
CA ARG A 96 -26.85 5.77 -9.58
C ARG A 96 -27.46 4.53 -8.92
N MET A 97 -27.17 3.34 -9.45
CA MET A 97 -27.66 2.06 -8.92
C MET A 97 -27.32 1.89 -7.43
N ARG A 98 -26.09 2.22 -7.03
CA ARG A 98 -25.68 2.20 -5.63
C ARG A 98 -26.54 3.11 -4.75
N ARG A 99 -26.79 4.35 -5.18
CA ARG A 99 -27.62 5.32 -4.44
C ARG A 99 -29.05 4.81 -4.26
N GLU A 100 -29.61 4.16 -5.29
CA GLU A 100 -30.95 3.56 -5.25
C GLU A 100 -31.02 2.39 -4.28
N ILE A 101 -30.02 1.50 -4.28
CA ILE A 101 -29.93 0.35 -3.36
C ILE A 101 -29.72 0.80 -1.91
N GLY A 102 -28.89 1.82 -1.67
CA GLY A 102 -28.62 2.38 -0.35
C GLY A 102 -29.80 3.14 0.28
N GLY A 103 -30.97 3.20 -0.37
CA GLY A 103 -32.16 3.89 0.13
C GLY A 103 -32.09 5.42 0.02
N GLY A 104 -31.21 5.95 -0.83
CA GLY A 104 -31.05 7.38 -1.04
C GLY A 104 -32.17 7.96 -1.91
N SER A 105 -33.28 8.36 -1.29
CA SER A 105 -34.24 9.27 -1.91
C SER A 105 -33.57 10.62 -2.23
N GLY A 106 -33.39 10.86 -3.52
CA GLY A 106 -33.16 12.14 -4.23
C GLY A 106 -32.59 13.34 -3.48
N GLN A 107 -31.44 13.83 -3.93
CA GLN A 107 -31.11 15.25 -4.05
C GLN A 107 -29.85 15.37 -4.93
N ASP A 108 -30.05 15.70 -6.20
CA ASP A 108 -29.00 16.25 -7.06
C ASP A 108 -28.86 17.75 -6.70
N PRO A 109 -27.66 18.28 -6.42
CA PRO A 109 -27.44 19.72 -6.44
C PRO A 109 -27.16 20.17 -7.89
N GLU A 110 -27.83 21.25 -8.31
CA GLU A 110 -27.52 22.03 -9.52
C GLU A 110 -26.10 22.62 -9.48
#